data_AF-A0A6G3XZN0-F1
#
_entry.id   AF-A0A6G3XZN0-F1
#
_cell.length_a   1.000
_cell.length_b   1.000
_cell.length_c   1.000
_cell.angle_alpha   90.00
_cell.angle_beta   90.00
_cell.angle_gamma   90.00
#
_symmetry.space_group_name_H-M   'P 1'
#
loop_
_entity.id
_entity.type
_entity.pdbx_description
1 polymer ?
#
loop_
_entity_poly.entity_id
_entity_poly.type
_entity_poly.pdbx_seq_one_letter_code
_entity_poly.pdbx_strand_id
1 'polypeptide(L)'
;TDRMDITISRQAPLTVHNPVADDQLQLPVGLSEVYIPALEEYRSPQPKPDEKFSLACGKGPVLSVGGTFLETRAEGLVRDLTQRRPIEVTPCTEGGTVELAASSTTVEAGDAGPLAITDVTLSRGTSEAAASTPRSVDVERGDGDRRTIAVGAGEASYLQIHENHNKGWKATLDGK
;
A
#
# COMPACT_ATOMS: atom_id res chain seq x y z
N THR A 1 -28.37 18.22 30.37
CA THR A 1 -26.94 18.54 30.31
C THR A 1 -26.35 17.71 29.20
N ASP A 2 -25.58 18.34 28.31
CA ASP A 2 -24.87 17.73 27.17
C ASP A 2 -23.38 17.49 27.48
N ARG A 3 -22.96 17.79 28.71
CA ARG A 3 -21.59 17.66 29.21
C ARG A 3 -21.52 16.68 30.38
N MET A 4 -20.50 15.81 30.33
CA MET A 4 -20.10 14.91 31.41
C MET A 4 -18.58 14.99 31.57
N ASP A 5 -18.11 15.30 32.79
CA ASP A 5 -16.69 15.31 33.11
C ASP A 5 -16.35 14.07 33.96
N ILE A 6 -15.44 13.21 33.46
CA ILE A 6 -14.95 12.02 34.16
C ILE A 6 -13.53 12.30 34.66
N THR A 7 -13.28 12.14 35.96
CA THR A 7 -11.95 12.27 36.56
C THR A 7 -11.53 10.96 37.21
N ILE A 8 -10.36 10.46 36.83
CA ILE A 8 -9.79 9.25 37.43
C ILE A 8 -8.85 9.68 38.55
N SER A 9 -9.27 9.48 39.80
CA SER A 9 -8.58 10.00 40.98
C SER A 9 -7.48 9.07 41.52
N ARG A 10 -7.52 7.78 41.16
CA ARG A 10 -6.53 6.77 41.57
C ARG A 10 -6.35 5.71 40.49
N GLN A 11 -5.13 5.21 40.36
CA GLN A 11 -4.78 4.05 39.54
C GLN A 11 -3.79 3.17 40.30
N ALA A 12 -3.70 1.89 39.93
CA ALA A 12 -2.60 1.06 40.39
C ALA A 12 -1.30 1.51 39.69
N PRO A 13 -0.16 1.66 40.40
CA PRO A 13 1.09 2.02 39.77
C PRO A 13 1.60 0.85 38.93
N LEU A 14 1.76 1.08 37.63
CA LEU A 14 2.43 0.16 36.71
C LEU A 14 3.52 0.89 35.94
N THR A 15 4.73 0.33 35.89
CA THR A 15 5.84 0.90 35.11
C THR A 15 6.16 0.04 33.90
N VAL A 16 6.79 0.65 32.90
CA VAL A 16 7.40 -0.04 31.76
C VAL A 16 8.83 0.47 31.58
N HIS A 17 9.76 -0.41 31.24
CA HIS A 17 11.11 0.01 30.88
C HIS A 17 11.09 0.71 29.51
N ASN A 18 11.61 1.93 29.44
CA ASN A 18 11.85 2.66 28.20
C ASN A 18 13.32 2.49 27.78
N PRO A 19 13.61 1.75 26.71
CA PRO A 19 14.99 1.49 26.27
C PRO A 19 15.68 2.70 25.64
N VAL A 20 14.93 3.71 25.18
CA VAL A 20 15.51 4.93 24.58
C VAL A 20 16.05 5.87 25.66
N ALA A 21 15.34 5.96 26.79
CA ALA A 21 15.72 6.78 27.93
C ALA A 21 16.50 6.02 29.02
N ASP A 22 16.56 4.69 28.92
CA ASP A 22 17.10 3.77 29.92
C ASP A 22 16.50 3.97 31.33
N ASP A 23 15.18 4.10 31.41
CA ASP A 23 14.46 4.41 32.66
C ASP A 23 13.14 3.64 32.79
N GLN A 24 12.58 3.61 34.00
CA GLN A 24 11.24 3.09 34.30
C GLN A 24 10.20 4.20 34.16
N LEU A 25 9.38 4.14 33.10
CA LEU A 25 8.28 5.07 32.91
C LEU A 25 7.02 4.60 33.61
N GLN A 26 6.40 5.50 34.37
CA GLN A 26 5.07 5.30 34.91
C GLN A 26 4.03 5.29 33.78
N LEU A 27 3.24 4.22 33.67
CA LEU A 27 2.17 4.15 32.68
C LEU A 27 1.02 5.09 33.05
N PRO A 28 0.46 5.82 32.07
CA PRO A 28 -0.73 6.63 32.26
C PRO A 28 -1.99 5.75 32.39
N VAL A 29 -3.08 6.35 32.84
CA VAL A 29 -4.39 5.69 32.75
C VAL A 29 -4.81 5.56 31.28
N GLY A 30 -5.34 4.40 30.91
CA GLY A 30 -6.06 4.19 29.65
C GLY A 30 -7.54 3.93 29.91
N LEU A 31 -8.40 4.49 29.06
CA LEU A 31 -9.85 4.24 29.05
C LEU A 31 -10.22 3.68 27.68
N SER A 32 -10.84 2.50 27.63
CA SER A 32 -11.18 1.83 26.37
C SER A 32 -12.59 2.16 25.87
N GLU A 33 -13.58 2.13 26.76
CA GLU A 33 -14.99 2.39 26.41
C GLU A 33 -15.70 3.02 27.61
N VAL A 34 -16.64 3.92 27.32
CA VAL A 34 -17.60 4.46 28.29
C VAL A 34 -18.99 4.16 27.77
N TYR A 35 -19.76 3.40 28.54
CA TYR A 35 -21.14 3.07 28.21
C TYR A 35 -22.10 3.84 29.12
N ILE A 36 -23.07 4.54 28.52
CA ILE A 36 -24.14 5.25 29.22
C ILE A 36 -25.45 4.59 28.81
N PRO A 37 -26.00 3.65 29.62
CA PRO A 37 -27.18 2.88 29.25
C PRO A 37 -28.39 3.75 28.85
N ALA A 38 -28.57 4.90 29.50
CA ALA A 38 -29.66 5.82 29.22
C ALA A 38 -29.56 6.52 27.84
N LEU A 39 -28.42 6.41 27.14
CA LEU A 39 -28.19 7.01 25.83
C LEU A 39 -28.03 5.96 24.71
N GLU A 40 -28.40 4.70 24.96
CA GLU A 40 -28.21 3.60 24.03
C GLU A 40 -28.83 3.90 22.64
N GLU A 41 -30.02 4.50 22.60
CA GLU A 41 -30.71 4.85 21.35
C GLU A 41 -30.04 5.97 20.53
N TYR A 42 -29.17 6.78 21.15
CA TYR A 42 -28.47 7.89 20.50
C TYR A 42 -27.04 7.51 20.06
N ARG A 43 -26.64 6.26 20.26
CA ARG A 43 -25.29 5.80 19.91
C ARG A 43 -25.12 5.82 18.39
N SER A 44 -24.13 6.56 17.90
CA SER A 44 -23.68 6.40 16.52
C SER A 44 -23.05 5.02 16.36
N PRO A 45 -23.57 4.15 15.48
CA PRO A 45 -22.95 2.86 15.24
C PRO A 45 -21.55 3.05 14.68
N GLN A 46 -20.62 2.16 15.04
CA GLN A 46 -19.31 2.15 14.41
C GLN A 46 -19.50 1.89 12.91
N PRO A 47 -18.85 2.68 12.03
CA PRO A 47 -18.91 2.42 10.59
C PRO A 47 -18.41 1.02 10.29
N LYS A 48 -19.05 0.33 9.33
CA LYS A 48 -18.70 -1.05 9.05
C LYS A 48 -17.31 -1.11 8.40
N PRO A 49 -16.45 -2.07 8.75
CA PRO A 49 -15.10 -2.14 8.17
C PRO A 49 -15.09 -2.27 6.64
N ASP A 50 -16.11 -2.89 6.06
CA ASP A 50 -16.32 -3.10 4.62
C ASP A 50 -17.15 -1.98 3.95
N GLU A 51 -17.53 -0.95 4.70
CA GLU A 51 -18.17 0.23 4.14
C GLU A 51 -17.18 1.00 3.26
N LYS A 52 -17.62 1.38 2.06
CA LYS A 52 -16.84 2.20 1.16
C LYS A 52 -16.89 3.66 1.60
N PHE A 53 -15.75 4.33 1.59
CA PHE A 53 -15.69 5.78 1.67
C PHE A 53 -15.23 6.35 0.33
N SER A 54 -15.62 7.60 0.06
CA SER A 54 -15.08 8.39 -1.03
C SER A 54 -14.87 9.83 -0.59
N LEU A 55 -13.75 10.40 -0.98
CA LEU A 55 -13.40 11.80 -0.82
C LEU A 55 -13.49 12.44 -2.20
N ALA A 56 -14.30 13.49 -2.30
CA ALA A 56 -14.44 14.25 -3.53
C ALA A 56 -13.11 14.89 -3.97
N CYS A 57 -13.08 15.41 -5.21
CA CYS A 57 -11.95 16.18 -5.69
C CYS A 57 -11.61 17.34 -4.75
N GLY A 58 -10.30 17.52 -4.52
CA GLY A 58 -9.77 18.51 -3.58
C GLY A 58 -9.83 18.09 -2.12
N LYS A 59 -10.30 16.86 -1.82
CA LYS A 59 -10.30 16.29 -0.46
C LYS A 59 -9.26 15.19 -0.25
N GLY A 60 -8.63 14.70 -1.31
CA GLY A 60 -7.46 13.84 -1.20
C GLY A 60 -6.15 14.63 -0.97
N PRO A 61 -5.03 13.93 -0.78
CA PRO A 61 -3.72 14.55 -0.67
C PRO A 61 -3.28 15.19 -2.00
N VAL A 62 -2.73 16.39 -1.96
CA VAL A 62 -2.31 17.12 -3.17
C VAL A 62 -1.07 16.47 -3.80
N LEU A 63 -1.05 16.39 -5.13
CA LEU A 63 0.10 15.94 -5.92
C LEU A 63 0.59 17.08 -6.81
N SER A 64 1.86 17.45 -6.72
CA SER A 64 2.49 18.42 -7.63
C SER A 64 3.17 17.69 -8.78
N VAL A 65 2.92 18.12 -10.01
CA VAL A 65 3.59 17.64 -11.22
C VAL A 65 4.12 18.84 -11.99
N GLY A 66 5.45 18.96 -12.10
CA GLY A 66 6.10 20.10 -12.75
C GLY A 66 5.76 21.45 -12.09
N GLY A 67 5.49 21.46 -10.79
CA GLY A 67 5.07 22.65 -10.03
C GLY A 67 3.58 22.96 -10.12
N THR A 68 2.79 22.18 -10.87
CA THR A 68 1.33 22.32 -10.92
C THR A 68 0.70 21.41 -9.86
N PHE A 69 -0.04 22.00 -8.93
CA PHE A 69 -0.78 21.25 -7.91
C PHE A 69 -2.06 20.66 -8.48
N LEU A 70 -2.14 19.33 -8.47
CA LEU A 70 -3.29 18.55 -8.87
C LEU A 70 -4.11 18.21 -7.64
N GLU A 71 -5.40 18.54 -7.71
CA GLU A 71 -6.38 18.00 -6.78
C GLU A 71 -6.54 16.51 -7.01
N THR A 72 -6.73 15.78 -5.92
CA THR A 72 -6.99 14.34 -5.96
C THR A 72 -8.31 14.03 -5.27
N ARG A 73 -8.88 12.90 -5.66
CA ARG A 73 -9.93 12.19 -4.93
C ARG A 73 -9.32 10.94 -4.32
N ALA A 74 -9.96 10.41 -3.28
CA ALA A 74 -9.51 9.18 -2.65
C ALA A 74 -10.69 8.27 -2.31
N GLU A 75 -10.52 6.97 -2.47
CA GLU A 75 -11.56 5.99 -2.16
C GLU A 75 -10.96 4.68 -1.64
N GLY A 76 -11.77 3.93 -0.90
CA GLY A 76 -11.37 2.69 -0.28
C GLY A 76 -12.40 2.22 0.72
N LEU A 77 -11.98 1.40 1.67
CA LEU A 77 -12.84 0.90 2.74
C LEU A 77 -12.46 1.55 4.07
N VAL A 78 -13.41 1.67 4.99
CA VAL A 78 -13.15 2.16 6.36
C VAL A 78 -12.05 1.35 7.06
N ARG A 79 -11.99 0.03 6.81
CA ARG A 79 -10.89 -0.81 7.33
C ARG A 79 -9.52 -0.38 6.84
N ASP A 80 -9.41 0.18 5.64
CA ASP A 80 -8.12 0.58 5.08
C ASP A 80 -7.58 1.82 5.80
N LEU A 81 -8.46 2.75 6.18
CA LEU A 81 -8.09 3.90 7.02
C LEU A 81 -7.67 3.47 8.43
N THR A 82 -8.49 2.63 9.09
CA THR A 82 -8.26 2.23 10.49
C THR A 82 -7.07 1.29 10.66
N GLN A 83 -6.75 0.49 9.64
CA GLN A 83 -5.60 -0.43 9.65
C GLN A 83 -4.38 0.11 8.89
N ARG A 84 -4.43 1.38 8.42
CA ARG A 84 -3.35 2.04 7.68
C ARG A 84 -2.90 1.26 6.45
N ARG A 85 -3.86 0.73 5.69
CA ARG A 85 -3.61 0.06 4.40
C ARG A 85 -3.66 1.09 3.27
N PRO A 86 -2.97 0.84 2.15
CA PRO A 86 -3.09 1.68 0.96
C PRO A 86 -4.55 1.80 0.50
N ILE A 87 -4.90 2.99 0.04
CA ILE A 87 -6.19 3.32 -0.58
C ILE A 87 -5.93 3.85 -2.00
N GLU A 88 -6.98 3.89 -2.82
CA GLU A 88 -6.84 4.44 -4.16
C GLU A 88 -6.90 5.97 -4.11
N VAL A 89 -5.91 6.61 -4.73
CA VAL A 89 -5.85 8.06 -4.91
C VAL A 89 -5.71 8.34 -6.40
N THR A 90 -6.65 9.10 -6.96
CA THR A 90 -6.65 9.45 -8.39
C THR A 90 -6.53 10.96 -8.55
N PRO A 91 -5.66 11.47 -9.45
CA PRO A 91 -5.75 12.84 -9.91
C PRO A 91 -7.13 13.14 -10.48
N CYS A 92 -7.66 14.32 -10.18
CA CYS A 92 -8.98 14.74 -10.66
C CYS A 92 -8.99 15.27 -12.10
N THR A 93 -7.87 15.13 -12.81
CA THR A 93 -7.78 15.43 -14.24
C THR A 93 -8.58 14.43 -15.06
N GLU A 94 -8.90 14.80 -16.31
CA GLU A 94 -9.61 13.90 -17.22
C GLU A 94 -8.82 12.60 -17.42
N GLY A 95 -9.48 11.47 -17.13
CA GLY A 95 -8.85 10.14 -17.18
C GLY A 95 -7.71 9.92 -16.18
N GLY A 96 -7.49 10.81 -15.20
CA GLY A 96 -6.33 10.77 -14.31
C GLY A 96 -5.00 11.01 -15.03
N THR A 97 -5.04 11.66 -16.20
CA THR A 97 -3.88 11.88 -17.06
C THR A 97 -3.29 13.27 -16.89
N VAL A 98 -1.99 13.42 -17.19
CA VAL A 98 -1.27 14.69 -17.17
C VAL A 98 -0.35 14.73 -18.38
N GLU A 99 -0.44 15.79 -19.18
CA GLU A 99 0.48 16.02 -20.28
C GLU A 99 1.86 16.43 -19.77
N LEU A 100 2.89 15.71 -20.20
CA LEU A 100 4.27 15.97 -19.81
C LEU A 100 5.10 16.34 -21.04
N ALA A 101 5.83 17.44 -20.95
CA ALA A 101 6.83 17.79 -21.94
C ALA A 101 7.97 16.75 -21.97
N ALA A 102 8.67 16.65 -23.11
CA ALA A 102 9.88 15.83 -23.25
C ALA A 102 11.09 16.48 -22.54
N SER A 103 10.95 16.72 -21.24
CA SER A 103 11.93 17.35 -20.36
C SER A 103 11.90 16.70 -18.97
N SER A 104 12.81 17.11 -18.09
CA SER A 104 12.72 16.73 -16.69
C SER A 104 11.47 17.34 -16.05
N THR A 105 10.72 16.53 -15.31
CA THR A 105 9.54 16.93 -14.55
C THR A 105 9.67 16.37 -13.15
N THR A 106 9.51 17.22 -12.14
CA THR A 106 9.47 16.81 -10.74
C THR A 106 8.04 16.40 -10.36
N VAL A 107 7.91 15.30 -9.63
CA VAL A 107 6.65 14.86 -9.02
C VAL A 107 6.83 14.86 -7.51
N GLU A 108 5.95 15.56 -6.80
CA GLU A 108 6.04 15.76 -5.35
C GLU A 108 4.68 15.51 -4.70
N ALA A 109 4.66 14.70 -3.65
CA ALA A 109 3.47 14.46 -2.84
C ALA A 109 3.45 15.43 -1.65
N GLY A 110 2.29 16.04 -1.38
CA GLY A 110 2.06 16.73 -0.12
C GLY A 110 1.85 15.74 1.04
N ASP A 111 2.25 16.14 2.24
CA ASP A 111 2.06 15.41 3.50
C ASP A 111 1.05 16.10 4.45
N ALA A 112 0.37 17.13 3.95
CA ALA A 112 -0.64 17.84 4.72
C ALA A 112 -1.96 17.07 4.79
N GLY A 113 -2.51 16.97 6.00
CA GLY A 113 -3.83 16.40 6.24
C GLY A 113 -3.79 14.93 6.71
N PRO A 114 -4.93 14.22 6.65
CA PRO A 114 -5.06 12.88 7.23
C PRO A 114 -4.55 11.75 6.34
N LEU A 115 -4.22 12.02 5.08
CA LEU A 115 -3.76 11.06 4.08
C LEU A 115 -2.43 11.53 3.50
N ALA A 116 -1.54 10.58 3.21
CA ALA A 116 -0.27 10.83 2.54
C ALA A 116 -0.14 9.90 1.33
N ILE A 117 0.45 10.39 0.25
CA ILE A 117 0.75 9.57 -0.94
C ILE A 117 2.04 8.79 -0.63
N THR A 118 1.96 7.47 -0.61
CA THR A 118 3.12 6.59 -0.36
C THR A 118 3.79 6.13 -1.65
N ASP A 119 3.02 6.04 -2.73
CA ASP A 119 3.46 5.49 -4.01
C ASP A 119 2.82 6.29 -5.16
N VAL A 120 3.60 6.51 -6.22
CA VAL A 120 3.12 7.12 -7.48
C VAL A 120 3.52 6.20 -8.62
N THR A 121 2.53 5.80 -9.43
CA THR A 121 2.77 5.02 -10.65
C THR A 121 2.58 5.92 -11.86
N LEU A 122 3.60 6.00 -12.71
CA LEU A 122 3.58 6.75 -13.96
C LEU A 122 3.50 5.76 -15.13
N SER A 123 2.45 5.86 -15.94
CA SER A 123 2.27 5.04 -17.15
C SER A 123 1.92 5.92 -18.35
N ARG A 124 2.23 5.46 -19.57
CA ARG A 124 1.95 6.21 -20.82
C ARG A 124 0.52 6.02 -21.34
N GLY A 125 -0.42 5.62 -20.48
CA GLY A 125 -1.81 5.30 -20.85
C GLY A 125 -2.01 3.91 -21.48
N THR A 126 -0.98 3.32 -22.09
CA THR A 126 -0.98 1.93 -22.56
C THR A 126 0.22 1.19 -21.97
N SER A 127 -0.02 0.45 -20.89
CA SER A 127 0.97 -0.45 -20.30
C SER A 127 0.36 -1.80 -19.99
N GLU A 128 -0.36 -2.38 -20.94
CA GLU A 128 -0.40 -3.83 -21.01
C GLU A 128 0.80 -4.26 -21.85
N ALA A 129 1.86 -4.70 -21.15
CA ALA A 129 2.74 -5.68 -21.77
C ALA A 129 1.83 -6.85 -22.18
N ALA A 130 1.84 -7.20 -23.46
CA ALA A 130 1.03 -8.32 -23.95
C ALA A 130 1.24 -9.52 -23.02
N ALA A 131 0.15 -10.05 -22.46
CA ALA A 131 0.23 -11.23 -21.62
C ALA A 131 0.88 -12.34 -22.44
N SER A 132 2.15 -12.64 -22.16
CA SER A 132 2.82 -13.74 -22.84
C SER A 132 2.29 -15.04 -22.25
N THR A 133 1.61 -15.84 -23.05
CA THR A 133 1.23 -17.19 -22.65
C THR A 133 2.52 -17.98 -22.35
N PRO A 134 2.74 -18.45 -21.10
CA PRO A 134 3.91 -19.25 -20.78
C PRO A 134 3.91 -20.54 -21.62
N ARG A 135 5.09 -20.98 -22.06
CA ARG A 135 5.23 -22.31 -22.66
C ARG A 135 5.15 -23.38 -21.60
N SER A 136 4.79 -24.60 -22.03
CA SER A 136 5.05 -25.78 -21.22
C SER A 136 6.54 -25.91 -20.98
N VAL A 137 6.92 -26.14 -19.72
CA VAL A 137 8.30 -26.36 -19.30
C VAL A 137 8.28 -27.54 -18.34
N ASP A 138 8.96 -28.61 -18.71
CA ASP A 138 9.05 -29.83 -17.93
C ASP A 138 10.49 -30.05 -17.48
N VAL A 139 10.72 -30.12 -16.18
CA VAL A 139 12.06 -30.41 -15.63
C VAL A 139 12.27 -31.91 -15.67
N GLU A 140 13.00 -32.39 -16.68
CA GLU A 140 13.32 -33.81 -16.86
C GLU A 140 14.36 -34.30 -15.84
N ARG A 141 15.34 -33.45 -15.51
CA ARG A 141 16.38 -33.74 -14.51
C ARG A 141 16.84 -32.47 -13.81
N GLY A 142 16.97 -32.54 -12.49
CA GLY A 142 17.57 -31.49 -11.67
C GLY A 142 18.61 -32.06 -10.72
N ASP A 143 19.88 -32.00 -11.12
CA ASP A 143 21.04 -32.22 -10.26
C ASP A 143 21.56 -30.86 -9.75
N GLY A 144 22.44 -30.86 -8.73
CA GLY A 144 22.98 -29.61 -8.16
C GLY A 144 23.83 -28.77 -9.13
N ASP A 145 24.39 -29.40 -10.17
CA ASP A 145 25.27 -28.79 -11.16
C ASP A 145 24.75 -28.92 -12.61
N ARG A 146 23.61 -29.58 -12.81
CA ARG A 146 23.04 -29.83 -14.14
C ARG A 146 21.52 -29.90 -14.12
N ARG A 147 20.88 -29.17 -15.03
CA ARG A 147 19.43 -29.20 -15.26
C ARG A 147 19.15 -29.60 -16.71
N THR A 148 18.23 -30.53 -16.91
CA THR A 148 17.68 -30.89 -18.23
C THR A 148 16.20 -30.53 -18.21
N ILE A 149 15.79 -29.70 -19.17
CA ILE A 149 14.47 -29.09 -19.21
C ILE A 149 13.93 -29.24 -20.63
N ALA A 150 12.74 -29.83 -20.77
CA ALA A 150 12.00 -29.82 -22.01
C ALA A 150 11.15 -28.55 -22.08
N VAL A 151 11.21 -27.86 -23.23
CA VAL A 151 10.46 -26.62 -23.47
C VAL A 151 9.53 -26.84 -24.65
N GLY A 152 8.25 -26.48 -24.49
CA GLY A 152 7.26 -26.57 -25.56
C GLY A 152 7.58 -25.69 -26.77
N ALA A 153 6.95 -25.99 -27.90
CA ALA A 153 7.06 -25.18 -29.11
C ALA A 153 6.48 -23.76 -28.89
N GLY A 154 7.02 -22.78 -29.61
CA GLY A 154 6.59 -21.39 -29.54
C GLY A 154 7.61 -20.45 -30.21
N GLU A 155 7.39 -19.14 -30.09
CA GLU A 155 8.23 -18.07 -30.68
C GLU A 155 9.68 -18.03 -30.12
N ALA A 156 10.33 -16.87 -29.99
CA ALA A 156 11.51 -16.75 -29.13
C ALA A 156 11.08 -16.47 -27.69
N SER A 157 11.68 -17.11 -26.69
CA SER A 157 11.36 -16.86 -25.27
C SER A 157 12.57 -17.07 -24.37
N TYR A 158 12.51 -16.46 -23.19
CA TYR A 158 13.48 -16.67 -22.14
C TYR A 158 13.11 -17.90 -21.31
N LEU A 159 14.09 -18.75 -21.03
CA LEU A 159 14.00 -19.76 -19.97
C LEU A 159 14.51 -19.12 -18.68
N GLN A 160 13.65 -18.97 -17.69
CA GLN A 160 13.99 -18.42 -16.39
C GLN A 160 14.07 -19.53 -15.34
N ILE A 161 15.14 -19.50 -14.54
CA ILE A 161 15.26 -20.29 -13.32
C ILE A 161 15.23 -19.36 -12.11
N HIS A 162 14.54 -19.75 -11.05
CA HIS A 162 14.42 -18.96 -9.82
C HIS A 162 15.61 -19.21 -8.88
N GLU A 163 16.82 -19.01 -9.41
CA GLU A 163 18.07 -19.10 -8.66
C GLU A 163 18.87 -17.80 -8.77
N ASN A 164 19.87 -17.65 -7.91
CA ASN A 164 20.82 -16.55 -8.02
C ASN A 164 21.59 -16.65 -9.34
N HIS A 165 21.67 -15.52 -10.06
CA HIS A 165 22.44 -15.45 -11.30
C HIS A 165 23.91 -15.82 -11.04
N ASN A 166 24.44 -16.73 -11.86
CA ASN A 166 25.82 -17.16 -11.82
C ASN A 166 26.33 -17.45 -13.24
N LYS A 167 27.53 -16.94 -13.58
CA LYS A 167 28.20 -17.17 -14.87
C LYS A 167 28.55 -18.65 -15.12
N GLY A 168 28.55 -19.48 -14.08
CA GLY A 168 28.78 -20.92 -14.18
C GLY A 168 27.63 -21.66 -14.87
N TRP A 169 26.40 -21.15 -14.78
CA TRP A 169 25.27 -21.71 -15.51
C TRP A 169 25.40 -21.39 -17.00
N LYS A 170 25.39 -22.42 -17.83
CA LYS A 170 25.34 -22.33 -19.29
C LYS A 170 24.19 -23.19 -19.78
N ALA A 171 23.41 -22.67 -20.72
CA ALA A 171 22.32 -23.38 -21.35
C ALA A 171 22.65 -23.60 -22.82
N THR A 172 22.24 -24.77 -23.32
CA THR A 172 22.22 -25.09 -24.75
C THR A 172 20.84 -25.65 -25.08
N LEU A 173 20.27 -25.30 -26.22
CA LEU A 173 19.02 -25.85 -26.74
C LEU A 173 19.33 -26.76 -27.93
N ASP A 174 18.89 -28.01 -27.87
CA ASP A 174 19.17 -29.03 -28.90
C ASP A 174 20.66 -29.13 -29.27
N GLY A 175 21.53 -28.96 -28.25
CA GLY A 175 22.98 -29.04 -28.37
C GLY A 175 23.67 -27.77 -28.89
N LYS A 176 22.97 -26.63 -28.93
CA LYS A 176 23.52 -25.33 -29.38
C LYS A 176 23.37 -24.23 -28.35
#